data_AF-A0AAW0WZH0-F1
#
_entry.id   AF-A0AAW0WZH0-F1
#
_cell.length_a   1.000
_cell.length_b   1.000
_cell.length_c   1.000
_cell.angle_alpha   90.00
_cell.angle_beta   90.00
_cell.angle_gamma   90.00
#
_symmetry.space_group_name_H-M   'P 1'
#
loop_
_entity.id
_entity.type
_entity.pdbx_description
1 polymer ?
#
loop_
_entity_poly.entity_id
_entity_poly.type
_entity_poly.pdbx_seq_one_letter_code
_entity_poly.pdbx_strand_id
1 'polypeptide(L)'
;MRFQYDPITDSNVKINDRYEFPEKLNMDQFLQKPDTTPATYVLHAVLVHSGDNHGGHYVVFINPKGDGRWCKFDDDVVSRCSKQEAIDHNFGGHEDDLNLTVKHCTNAYMLVYIRESCLRTVLQEVTEEDIPQELIDRLQEEKRIEMIRRKERNEAHLYMNIQVILEDSFSGHQGNDLYDPDKANYRIFRVKKNATLQDFLEQVADSLKYPVEQIRPWPLNLRTNQTNRPTLLDLETDLHKPLLEISDNANPWTVFIETVSPDSGLKALTAFDKDSDVLLFFKYYDPRHKRLHYCGHHYMHISFNVQELVPLLNERAGLPQGTELALFEEIKPNLVERLADLDRPLEKVLDELMDGDIIVFQRDDLLDDPNLELPSCRDYFRDLFFRVEVTFCDKTVPTDPGFIMELSQRMNYDQMARAVAHRLDTDPYLLQFFKSQSYRDGPGNPVRCTYEGTLKDMLVCMKPRHPKKIYYQQLSIRINELENKRQFKACRYLFI
;
A
#
# COMPACT_ATOMS: atom_id res chain seq x y z
N MET A 1 7.95 34.24 -30.94
CA MET A 1 7.99 33.07 -30.02
C MET A 1 7.51 33.51 -28.65
N ARG A 2 6.43 32.91 -28.12
CA ARG A 2 5.81 33.32 -26.83
C ARG A 2 6.50 32.78 -25.59
N PHE A 3 7.16 31.62 -25.66
CA PHE A 3 7.90 31.03 -24.55
C PHE A 3 9.38 30.94 -24.90
N GLN A 4 10.24 31.38 -23.99
CA GLN A 4 11.69 31.37 -24.16
C GLN A 4 12.37 30.99 -22.84
N TYR A 5 13.47 30.26 -22.92
CA TYR A 5 14.32 29.97 -21.78
C TYR A 5 15.19 31.18 -21.45
N ASP A 6 15.12 31.66 -20.22
CA ASP A 6 15.99 32.71 -19.68
C ASP A 6 17.14 32.07 -18.86
N PRO A 7 18.37 32.07 -19.39
CA PRO A 7 19.53 31.48 -18.71
C PRO A 7 19.98 32.26 -17.47
N ILE A 8 19.53 33.51 -17.29
CA ILE A 8 19.89 34.33 -16.12
C ILE A 8 19.07 33.92 -14.90
N THR A 9 17.78 33.65 -15.11
CA THR A 9 16.86 33.22 -14.05
C THR A 9 16.70 31.70 -13.97
N ASP A 10 17.40 30.95 -14.84
CA ASP A 10 17.32 29.48 -14.95
C ASP A 10 15.87 28.99 -15.11
N SER A 11 15.06 29.74 -15.87
CA SER A 11 13.61 29.52 -15.95
C SER A 11 13.04 29.85 -17.34
N ASN A 12 11.91 29.26 -17.71
CA ASN A 12 11.20 29.63 -18.94
C ASN A 12 10.25 30.79 -18.65
N VAL A 13 10.27 31.81 -19.51
CA VAL A 13 9.44 33.01 -19.41
C VAL A 13 8.43 33.09 -20.55
N LYS A 14 7.24 33.60 -20.25
CA LYS A 14 6.19 33.89 -21.25
C LYS A 14 6.22 35.37 -21.63
N ILE A 15 6.36 35.66 -22.92
CA ILE A 15 6.36 36.99 -23.51
C ILE A 15 4.93 37.38 -23.89
N ASN A 16 4.38 38.40 -23.23
CA ASN A 16 2.98 38.82 -23.42
C ASN A 16 2.84 40.04 -24.35
N ASP A 17 3.92 40.51 -24.96
CA ASP A 17 3.96 41.67 -25.84
C ASP A 17 2.91 41.62 -26.96
N ARG A 18 2.42 42.79 -27.38
CA ARG A 18 1.44 42.87 -28.46
C ARG A 18 2.07 42.38 -29.78
N TYR A 19 1.49 41.36 -30.39
CA TYR A 19 1.88 40.85 -31.69
C TYR A 19 0.65 40.59 -32.55
N GLU A 20 0.52 41.36 -33.62
CA GLU A 20 -0.61 41.27 -34.55
C GLU A 20 -0.42 40.15 -35.57
N PHE A 21 -1.53 39.59 -36.03
CA PHE A 21 -1.55 38.65 -37.14
C PHE A 21 -2.80 38.87 -38.00
N PRO A 22 -2.67 38.92 -39.33
CA PRO A 22 -3.78 39.26 -40.21
C PRO A 22 -4.65 38.04 -40.53
N GLU A 23 -5.92 38.26 -40.85
CA GLU A 23 -6.78 37.19 -41.38
C GLU A 23 -6.32 36.67 -42.75
N LYS A 24 -5.85 37.57 -43.63
CA LYS A 24 -5.24 37.23 -44.92
C LYS A 24 -3.78 37.63 -44.92
N LEU A 25 -2.90 36.66 -45.16
CA LEU A 25 -1.46 36.84 -45.17
C LEU A 25 -0.93 36.61 -46.59
N ASN A 26 -0.43 37.66 -47.24
CA ASN A 26 0.26 37.52 -48.53
C ASN A 26 1.75 37.33 -48.30
N MET A 27 2.29 36.20 -48.78
CA MET A 27 3.69 35.84 -48.64
C MET A 27 4.47 35.89 -49.96
N ASP A 28 3.89 36.43 -51.04
CA ASP A 28 4.50 36.38 -52.39
C ASP A 28 5.88 37.03 -52.41
N GLN A 29 6.05 38.15 -51.71
CA GLN A 29 7.32 38.88 -51.64
C GLN A 29 8.45 38.11 -50.93
N PHE A 30 8.12 37.06 -50.17
CA PHE A 30 9.10 36.25 -49.44
C PHE A 30 9.50 34.98 -50.20
N LEU A 31 8.95 34.75 -51.39
CA LEU A 31 9.33 33.63 -52.25
C LEU A 31 10.57 33.97 -53.09
N GLN A 32 11.50 33.02 -53.19
CA GLN A 32 12.67 33.18 -54.07
C GLN A 32 12.28 33.29 -55.55
N LYS A 33 11.20 32.61 -55.95
CA LYS A 33 10.62 32.63 -57.30
C LYS A 33 9.11 32.74 -57.18
N PRO A 34 8.45 33.55 -58.03
CA PRO A 34 7.00 33.59 -58.10
C PRO A 34 6.44 32.20 -58.43
N ASP A 35 5.40 31.79 -57.72
CA ASP A 35 4.67 30.56 -57.99
C ASP A 35 3.50 30.83 -58.97
N THR A 36 2.99 29.77 -59.57
CA THR A 36 1.84 29.76 -60.49
C THR A 36 0.55 30.28 -59.86
N THR A 37 0.40 30.16 -58.53
CA THR A 37 -0.71 30.74 -57.78
C THR A 37 -0.19 31.72 -56.71
N PRO A 38 -0.94 32.78 -56.38
CA PRO A 38 -0.55 33.66 -55.27
C PRO A 38 -0.34 32.89 -53.97
N ALA A 39 0.73 33.20 -53.25
CA ALA A 39 1.01 32.74 -51.89
C ALA A 39 0.20 33.55 -50.87
N THR A 40 -1.10 33.69 -51.13
CA THR A 40 -2.07 34.26 -50.20
C THR A 40 -2.62 33.15 -49.32
N TYR A 41 -2.59 33.36 -48.01
CA TYR A 41 -3.08 32.43 -47.02
C TYR A 41 -4.21 33.03 -46.21
N VAL A 42 -5.18 32.19 -45.83
CA VAL A 42 -6.32 32.53 -44.98
C VAL A 42 -6.11 31.89 -43.60
N LEU A 43 -6.30 32.67 -42.55
CA LEU A 43 -6.20 32.21 -41.17
C LEU A 43 -7.31 31.19 -40.87
N HIS A 44 -6.93 30.03 -40.35
CA HIS A 44 -7.81 28.90 -40.07
C HIS A 44 -7.97 28.63 -38.58
N ALA A 45 -6.88 28.67 -37.82
CA ALA A 45 -6.91 28.45 -36.37
C ALA A 45 -5.96 29.37 -35.60
N VAL A 46 -6.37 29.74 -34.39
CA VAL A 46 -5.62 30.57 -33.44
C VAL A 46 -5.57 29.82 -32.12
N LEU A 47 -4.40 29.30 -31.75
CA LEU A 47 -4.19 28.59 -30.49
C LEU A 47 -3.71 29.59 -29.45
N VAL A 48 -4.42 29.63 -28.33
CA VAL A 48 -4.32 30.66 -27.31
C VAL A 48 -3.98 30.04 -25.97
N HIS A 49 -3.11 30.71 -25.22
CA HIS A 49 -2.75 30.32 -23.87
C HIS A 49 -3.00 31.49 -22.92
N SER A 50 -3.75 31.24 -21.85
CA SER A 50 -4.00 32.18 -20.75
C SER A 50 -3.29 31.70 -19.49
N GLY A 51 -2.35 32.48 -18.95
CA GLY A 51 -1.51 32.08 -17.81
C GLY A 51 -0.03 32.33 -18.05
N ASP A 52 0.82 31.68 -17.28
CA ASP A 52 2.29 31.82 -17.32
C ASP A 52 2.98 30.50 -17.72
N ASN A 53 4.29 30.40 -17.52
CA ASN A 53 5.02 29.17 -17.84
C ASN A 53 4.79 28.00 -16.86
N HIS A 54 4.36 28.28 -15.62
CA HIS A 54 4.15 27.27 -14.58
C HIS A 54 2.73 26.70 -14.61
N GLY A 55 1.78 27.42 -15.20
CA GLY A 55 0.43 26.94 -15.41
C GLY A 55 -0.44 27.91 -16.20
N GLY A 56 -1.41 27.35 -16.92
CA GLY A 56 -2.41 28.13 -17.64
C GLY A 56 -3.41 27.25 -18.37
N HIS A 57 -4.30 27.92 -19.11
CA HIS A 57 -5.42 27.33 -19.83
C HIS A 57 -5.24 27.50 -21.33
N TYR A 58 -5.54 26.43 -22.08
CA TYR A 58 -5.37 26.38 -23.53
C TYR A 58 -6.72 26.35 -24.21
N VAL A 59 -6.93 27.26 -25.14
CA VAL A 59 -8.14 27.29 -25.97
C VAL A 59 -7.75 27.47 -27.42
N VAL A 60 -8.61 27.05 -28.34
CA VAL A 60 -8.38 27.26 -29.78
C VAL A 60 -9.60 27.88 -30.43
N PHE A 61 -9.36 28.90 -31.23
CA PHE A 61 -10.37 29.48 -32.11
C PHE A 61 -10.16 28.91 -33.50
N ILE A 62 -11.20 28.34 -34.10
CA ILE A 62 -11.12 27.72 -35.44
C ILE A 62 -12.23 28.30 -36.30
N ASN A 63 -11.93 28.56 -37.56
CA ASN A 63 -12.88 28.82 -38.65
C ASN A 63 -13.01 27.54 -39.49
N PRO A 64 -13.87 26.58 -39.09
CA PRO A 64 -13.72 25.18 -39.52
C PRO A 64 -13.95 24.99 -41.03
N LYS A 65 -14.88 25.77 -41.60
CA LYS A 65 -15.20 25.72 -43.04
C LYS A 65 -14.43 26.76 -43.87
N GLY A 66 -13.59 27.59 -43.24
CA GLY A 66 -12.91 28.68 -43.93
C GLY A 66 -13.85 29.78 -44.45
N ASP A 67 -15.07 29.89 -43.92
CA ASP A 67 -16.13 30.81 -44.37
C ASP A 67 -16.26 32.08 -43.52
N GLY A 68 -15.40 32.22 -42.50
CA GLY A 68 -15.36 33.37 -41.60
C GLY A 68 -16.20 33.19 -40.34
N ARG A 69 -16.84 32.03 -40.16
CA ARG A 69 -17.63 31.71 -38.96
C ARG A 69 -16.74 31.01 -37.94
N TRP A 70 -16.26 31.80 -36.99
CA TRP A 70 -15.35 31.35 -35.94
C TRP A 70 -16.09 30.67 -34.78
N CYS A 71 -15.47 29.62 -34.25
CA CYS A 71 -15.88 28.95 -33.03
C CYS A 71 -14.70 28.91 -32.06
N LYS A 72 -14.99 29.13 -30.77
CA LYS A 72 -14.07 28.89 -29.66
C LYS A 72 -14.28 27.45 -29.19
N PHE A 73 -13.22 26.66 -29.22
CA PHE A 73 -13.15 25.31 -28.66
C PHE A 73 -12.40 25.42 -27.33
N ASP A 74 -13.18 25.38 -26.25
CA ASP A 74 -12.74 25.48 -24.87
C ASP A 74 -13.05 24.16 -24.17
N ASP A 75 -12.14 23.20 -24.29
CA ASP A 75 -12.29 21.81 -23.84
C ASP A 75 -13.63 21.17 -24.28
N ASP A 76 -14.54 20.92 -23.33
CA ASP A 76 -15.84 20.29 -23.56
C ASP A 76 -16.92 21.27 -24.06
N VAL A 77 -16.63 22.58 -24.07
CA VAL A 77 -17.56 23.63 -24.48
C VAL A 77 -17.12 24.25 -25.81
N VAL A 78 -17.95 24.09 -26.83
CA VAL A 78 -17.77 24.73 -28.13
C VAL A 78 -18.83 25.82 -28.32
N SER A 79 -18.38 27.05 -28.57
CA SER A 79 -19.27 28.20 -28.77
C SER A 79 -18.91 29.00 -30.02
N ARG A 80 -19.91 29.67 -30.62
CA ARG A 80 -19.64 30.63 -31.70
C ARG A 80 -19.01 31.88 -31.12
N CYS A 81 -18.08 32.47 -31.87
CA CYS A 81 -17.43 33.72 -31.48
C CYS A 81 -17.31 34.64 -32.70
N SER A 82 -17.10 35.93 -32.42
CA SER A 82 -16.80 36.92 -33.42
C SER A 82 -15.36 36.79 -33.92
N LYS A 83 -15.11 37.33 -35.11
CA LYS A 83 -13.74 37.43 -35.65
C LYS A 83 -12.81 38.25 -34.73
N GLN A 84 -13.33 39.29 -34.10
CA GLN A 84 -12.57 40.14 -33.16
C GLN A 84 -12.11 39.33 -31.95
N GLU A 85 -12.97 38.48 -31.40
CA GLU A 85 -12.62 37.58 -30.30
C GLU A 85 -11.59 36.52 -30.69
N ALA A 86 -11.67 35.99 -31.92
CA ALA A 86 -10.73 34.98 -32.40
C ALA A 86 -9.35 35.57 -32.74
N ILE A 87 -9.29 36.81 -33.23
CA ILE A 87 -8.07 37.42 -33.78
C ILE A 87 -7.59 38.57 -32.88
N ASP A 88 -8.32 39.68 -32.86
CA ASP A 88 -7.86 40.96 -32.28
C ASP A 88 -7.63 40.86 -30.76
N HIS A 89 -8.49 40.14 -30.05
CA HIS A 89 -8.37 39.95 -28.60
C HIS A 89 -7.17 39.07 -28.21
N ASN A 90 -6.54 38.36 -29.15
CA ASN A 90 -5.45 37.41 -28.88
C ASN A 90 -4.06 37.93 -29.26
N PHE A 91 -3.93 39.23 -29.59
CA PHE A 91 -2.63 39.85 -29.88
C PHE A 91 -1.71 40.00 -28.66
N GLY A 92 -2.26 40.02 -27.44
CA GLY A 92 -1.52 40.32 -26.22
C GLY A 92 -1.33 41.83 -26.00
N GLY A 93 -0.45 42.19 -25.05
CA GLY A 93 -0.06 43.58 -24.76
C GLY A 93 -1.06 44.41 -23.94
N HIS A 94 -1.92 43.79 -23.13
CA HIS A 94 -2.74 44.53 -22.15
C HIS A 94 -1.87 44.94 -20.94
N GLU A 95 -1.38 46.18 -20.92
CA GLU A 95 -0.73 46.78 -19.74
C GLU A 95 -1.58 47.84 -19.02
N ASP A 96 -2.74 48.27 -19.54
CA ASP A 96 -3.42 49.49 -19.05
C ASP A 96 -4.83 49.29 -18.45
N ASP A 97 -5.03 48.28 -17.60
CA ASP A 97 -6.21 48.27 -16.73
C ASP A 97 -5.85 47.88 -15.29
N LEU A 98 -5.31 48.86 -14.55
CA LEU A 98 -4.97 48.80 -13.12
C LEU A 98 -6.17 48.52 -12.19
N ASN A 99 -7.39 48.35 -12.74
CA ASN A 99 -8.63 48.12 -11.99
C ASN A 99 -9.17 46.69 -12.05
N LEU A 100 -8.51 45.76 -12.77
CA LEU A 100 -8.87 44.33 -12.72
C LEU A 100 -7.76 43.53 -12.03
N THR A 101 -8.11 42.84 -10.95
CA THR A 101 -7.21 42.01 -10.10
C THR A 101 -6.64 40.78 -10.80
N VAL A 102 -6.85 40.60 -12.11
CA VAL A 102 -6.35 39.47 -12.90
C VAL A 102 -5.67 40.00 -14.15
N LYS A 103 -4.33 39.87 -14.22
CA LYS A 103 -3.56 40.19 -15.43
C LYS A 103 -4.14 39.38 -16.61
N HIS A 104 -4.62 40.06 -17.64
CA HIS A 104 -5.04 39.43 -18.89
C HIS A 104 -3.83 38.89 -19.67
N CYS A 105 -3.29 37.76 -19.24
CA CYS A 105 -2.16 37.06 -19.87
C CYS A 105 -2.63 36.16 -21.02
N THR A 106 -3.69 36.52 -21.74
CA THR A 106 -4.23 35.71 -22.85
C THR A 106 -3.62 36.17 -24.17
N ASN A 107 -2.94 35.27 -24.87
CA ASN A 107 -2.41 35.57 -26.21
C ASN A 107 -2.24 34.32 -27.06
N ALA A 108 -2.24 34.53 -28.38
CA ALA A 108 -1.94 33.49 -29.35
C ALA A 108 -0.46 33.09 -29.27
N TYR A 109 -0.20 31.78 -29.26
CA TYR A 109 1.14 31.21 -29.32
C TYR A 109 1.40 30.40 -30.60
N MET A 110 0.35 29.97 -31.29
CA MET A 110 0.45 29.27 -32.58
C MET A 110 -0.72 29.65 -33.49
N LEU A 111 -0.44 29.80 -34.77
CA LEU A 111 -1.41 30.17 -35.81
C LEU A 111 -1.35 29.14 -36.93
N VAL A 112 -2.52 28.81 -37.50
CA VAL A 112 -2.63 27.92 -38.66
C VAL A 112 -3.23 28.70 -39.82
N TYR A 113 -2.51 28.72 -40.92
CA TYR A 113 -2.89 29.38 -42.17
C TYR A 113 -3.01 28.34 -43.29
N ILE A 114 -4.03 28.47 -44.13
CA ILE A 114 -4.24 27.60 -45.30
C ILE A 114 -4.13 28.45 -46.56
N ARG A 115 -3.37 27.99 -47.57
CA ARG A 115 -3.24 28.70 -48.84
C ARG A 115 -4.59 28.80 -49.52
N GLU A 116 -4.96 30.00 -49.98
CA GLU A 116 -6.29 30.29 -50.52
C GLU A 116 -6.63 29.38 -51.72
N SER A 117 -5.64 29.08 -52.58
CA SER A 117 -5.80 28.16 -53.71
C SER A 117 -6.07 26.70 -53.32
N CYS A 118 -5.69 26.28 -52.11
CA CYS A 118 -5.82 24.91 -51.62
C CYS A 118 -6.96 24.74 -50.61
N LEU A 119 -7.65 25.83 -50.26
CA LEU A 119 -8.65 25.85 -49.18
C LEU A 119 -9.74 24.78 -49.37
N ARG A 120 -10.24 24.62 -50.59
CA ARG A 120 -11.29 23.64 -50.92
C ARG A 120 -10.83 22.18 -50.86
N THR A 121 -9.56 21.93 -51.15
CA THR A 121 -8.98 20.58 -51.10
C THR A 121 -8.66 20.20 -49.66
N VAL A 122 -8.08 21.12 -48.89
CA VAL A 122 -7.69 20.88 -47.50
C VAL A 122 -8.92 20.77 -46.60
N LEU A 123 -9.93 21.61 -46.80
CA LEU A 123 -11.20 21.61 -46.05
C LEU A 123 -12.31 20.92 -46.85
N GLN A 124 -11.96 19.86 -47.59
CA GLN A 124 -12.96 19.06 -48.29
C GLN A 124 -13.98 18.49 -47.30
N GLU A 125 -15.22 18.30 -47.77
CA GLU A 125 -16.26 17.70 -46.95
C GLU A 125 -15.89 16.24 -46.65
N VAL A 126 -16.03 15.84 -45.39
CA VAL A 126 -15.80 14.47 -44.92
C VAL A 126 -17.15 13.94 -44.45
N THR A 127 -17.54 12.80 -45.00
CA THR A 127 -18.81 12.11 -44.78
C THR A 127 -18.59 10.79 -44.05
N GLU A 128 -19.67 10.12 -43.63
CA GLU A 128 -19.57 8.80 -42.99
C GLU A 128 -19.02 7.73 -43.93
N GLU A 129 -19.20 7.88 -45.24
CA GLU A 129 -18.68 6.94 -46.26
C GLU A 129 -17.15 6.98 -46.37
N ASP A 130 -16.52 8.09 -45.94
CA ASP A 130 -15.07 8.24 -45.91
C ASP A 130 -14.41 7.48 -44.75
N ILE A 131 -15.20 6.94 -43.82
CA ILE A 131 -14.74 6.21 -42.64
C ILE A 131 -14.79 4.69 -42.90
N PRO A 132 -13.64 3.98 -42.94
CA PRO A 132 -13.61 2.53 -43.12
C PRO A 132 -14.46 1.78 -42.09
N GLN A 133 -15.24 0.80 -42.55
CA GLN A 133 -16.14 0.00 -41.69
C GLN A 133 -15.38 -0.71 -40.55
N GLU A 134 -14.17 -1.20 -40.81
CA GLU A 134 -13.33 -1.85 -39.78
C GLU A 134 -13.02 -0.92 -38.60
N LEU A 135 -12.84 0.38 -38.86
CA LEU A 135 -12.64 1.38 -37.81
C LEU A 135 -13.93 1.64 -37.03
N ILE A 136 -15.07 1.69 -37.73
CA ILE A 136 -16.40 1.85 -37.11
C ILE A 136 -16.65 0.71 -36.13
N ASP A 137 -16.50 -0.54 -36.59
CA ASP A 137 -16.77 -1.73 -35.79
C ASP A 137 -15.87 -1.79 -34.55
N ARG A 138 -14.57 -1.53 -34.74
CA ARG A 138 -13.60 -1.47 -33.65
C ARG A 138 -13.96 -0.41 -32.61
N LEU A 139 -14.25 0.82 -33.02
CA LEU A 139 -14.59 1.91 -32.10
C LEU A 139 -15.93 1.69 -31.38
N GLN A 140 -16.89 1.04 -32.04
CA GLN A 140 -18.14 0.64 -31.39
C GLN A 140 -17.90 -0.41 -30.30
N GLU A 141 -17.04 -1.39 -30.55
CA GLU A 141 -16.70 -2.39 -29.55
C GLU A 141 -15.91 -1.79 -28.38
N GLU A 142 -14.93 -0.90 -28.66
CA GLU A 142 -14.23 -0.14 -27.61
C GLU A 142 -15.21 0.67 -26.73
N LYS A 143 -16.20 1.35 -27.35
CA LYS A 143 -17.27 2.06 -26.61
C LYS A 143 -18.15 1.12 -25.78
N ARG A 144 -18.48 -0.07 -26.29
CA ARG A 144 -19.25 -1.08 -25.54
C ARG A 144 -18.48 -1.56 -24.32
N ILE A 145 -17.20 -1.90 -24.48
CA ILE A 145 -16.32 -2.32 -23.39
C ILE A 145 -16.16 -1.18 -22.37
N GLU A 146 -15.99 0.06 -22.82
CA GLU A 146 -15.89 1.22 -21.93
C GLU A 146 -17.19 1.44 -21.15
N MET A 147 -18.35 1.33 -21.79
CA MET A 147 -19.66 1.40 -21.12
C MET A 147 -19.81 0.31 -20.06
N ILE A 148 -19.42 -0.93 -20.35
CA ILE A 148 -19.43 -2.03 -19.39
C ILE A 148 -18.52 -1.70 -18.21
N ARG A 149 -17.26 -1.31 -18.45
CA ARG A 149 -16.30 -0.93 -17.39
C ARG A 149 -16.74 0.29 -16.58
N ARG A 150 -17.42 1.25 -17.21
CA ARG A 150 -17.99 2.42 -16.54
C ARG A 150 -19.15 2.01 -15.64
N LYS A 151 -20.03 1.12 -16.12
CA LYS A 151 -21.10 0.55 -15.31
C LYS A 151 -20.55 -0.24 -14.13
N GLU A 152 -19.55 -1.09 -14.34
CA GLU A 152 -18.87 -1.83 -13.27
C GLU A 152 -18.20 -0.90 -12.24
N ARG A 153 -17.53 0.17 -12.67
CA ARG A 153 -16.96 1.19 -11.76
C ARG A 153 -18.04 1.94 -11.00
N ASN A 154 -19.13 2.31 -11.67
CA ASN A 154 -20.27 2.97 -11.03
C ASN A 154 -20.95 2.06 -10.02
N GLU A 155 -21.03 0.75 -10.27
CA GLU A 155 -21.64 -0.23 -9.36
C GLU A 155 -20.64 -0.80 -8.34
N ALA A 156 -19.33 -0.59 -8.51
CA ALA A 156 -18.30 -1.16 -7.63
C ALA A 156 -18.50 -0.79 -6.15
N HIS A 157 -18.98 0.43 -5.88
CA HIS A 157 -19.26 0.89 -4.52
C HIS A 157 -20.39 0.11 -3.82
N LEU A 158 -21.22 -0.63 -4.56
CA LEU A 158 -22.29 -1.50 -4.05
C LEU A 158 -21.76 -2.86 -3.59
N TYR A 159 -20.52 -3.21 -3.94
CA TYR A 159 -19.89 -4.48 -3.57
C TYR A 159 -18.88 -4.28 -2.45
N MET A 160 -18.63 -5.35 -1.71
CA MET A 160 -17.56 -5.48 -0.73
C MET A 160 -16.81 -6.79 -0.97
N ASN A 161 -15.57 -6.84 -0.52
CA ASN A 161 -14.76 -8.05 -0.56
C ASN A 161 -14.77 -8.69 0.83
N ILE A 162 -15.10 -9.98 0.90
CA ILE A 162 -14.97 -10.79 2.10
C ILE A 162 -13.77 -11.72 1.91
N GLN A 163 -12.82 -11.64 2.83
CA GLN A 163 -11.64 -12.48 2.89
C GLN A 163 -11.94 -13.69 3.78
N VAL A 164 -12.15 -14.84 3.16
CA VAL A 164 -12.36 -16.11 3.87
C VAL A 164 -11.01 -16.77 4.14
N ILE A 165 -10.77 -17.11 5.40
CA ILE A 165 -9.63 -17.91 5.85
C ILE A 165 -10.13 -19.24 6.42
N LEU A 166 -9.35 -20.29 6.22
CA LEU A 166 -9.63 -21.65 6.70
C LEU A 166 -8.56 -22.06 7.72
N GLU A 167 -8.86 -23.10 8.51
CA GLU A 167 -8.00 -23.51 9.63
C GLU A 167 -6.59 -23.95 9.22
N ASP A 168 -6.42 -24.46 7.99
CA ASP A 168 -5.11 -24.82 7.44
C ASP A 168 -4.14 -23.62 7.39
N SER A 169 -4.67 -22.40 7.28
CA SER A 169 -3.85 -21.17 7.30
C SER A 169 -3.23 -20.87 8.67
N PHE A 170 -3.74 -21.47 9.75
CA PHE A 170 -3.18 -21.31 11.10
C PHE A 170 -1.99 -22.25 11.32
N SER A 171 -1.93 -23.33 10.55
CA SER A 171 -0.89 -24.36 10.68
C SER A 171 0.48 -23.82 10.26
N GLY A 172 1.47 -23.99 11.14
CA GLY A 172 2.84 -23.55 10.90
C GLY A 172 3.12 -22.08 11.19
N HIS A 173 2.11 -21.28 11.58
CA HIS A 173 2.33 -19.91 12.03
C HIS A 173 3.22 -19.86 13.26
N GLN A 174 4.25 -19.01 13.22
CA GLN A 174 5.25 -18.88 14.29
C GLN A 174 5.08 -17.58 15.09
N GLY A 175 4.09 -16.77 14.75
CA GLY A 175 3.85 -15.46 15.35
C GLY A 175 2.82 -15.45 16.48
N ASN A 176 2.49 -14.23 16.92
CA ASN A 176 1.30 -13.96 17.72
C ASN A 176 0.03 -14.12 16.86
N ASP A 177 -1.12 -14.29 17.50
CA ASP A 177 -2.42 -14.56 16.90
C ASP A 177 -2.41 -15.84 16.04
N LEU A 178 -3.43 -16.06 15.22
CA LEU A 178 -3.61 -17.33 14.51
C LEU A 178 -2.83 -17.41 13.19
N TYR A 179 -2.54 -16.28 12.54
CA TYR A 179 -1.87 -16.24 11.24
C TYR A 179 -1.17 -14.90 10.98
N ASP A 180 -0.35 -14.84 9.93
CA ASP A 180 0.29 -13.62 9.43
C ASP A 180 -0.60 -12.98 8.33
N PRO A 181 -1.22 -11.81 8.57
CA PRO A 181 -2.17 -11.22 7.63
C PRO A 181 -1.57 -10.85 6.27
N ASP A 182 -0.26 -10.63 6.20
CA ASP A 182 0.43 -10.27 4.97
C ASP A 182 0.85 -11.52 4.15
N LYS A 183 0.81 -12.72 4.75
CA LYS A 183 1.15 -14.00 4.08
C LYS A 183 -0.01 -14.98 3.96
N ALA A 184 -1.13 -14.72 4.62
CA ALA A 184 -2.30 -15.60 4.59
C ALA A 184 -2.90 -15.74 3.19
N ASN A 185 -3.36 -16.96 2.88
CA ASN A 185 -3.99 -17.28 1.61
C ASN A 185 -5.52 -17.14 1.74
N TYR A 186 -6.03 -15.94 1.44
CA TYR A 186 -7.46 -15.67 1.52
C TYR A 186 -8.19 -16.14 0.27
N ARG A 187 -9.37 -16.74 0.47
CA ARG A 187 -10.37 -16.88 -0.59
C ARG A 187 -11.22 -15.61 -0.62
N ILE A 188 -11.14 -14.84 -1.70
CA ILE A 188 -11.82 -13.54 -1.81
C ILE A 188 -13.18 -13.73 -2.47
N PHE A 189 -14.24 -13.41 -1.72
CA PHE A 189 -15.61 -13.38 -2.22
C PHE A 189 -16.04 -11.93 -2.45
N ARG A 190 -16.42 -11.60 -3.70
CA ARG A 190 -16.98 -10.29 -4.02
C ARG A 190 -18.50 -10.37 -3.96
N VAL A 191 -19.07 -9.75 -2.94
CA VAL A 191 -20.51 -9.82 -2.64
C VAL A 191 -21.14 -8.44 -2.61
N LYS A 192 -22.46 -8.35 -2.82
CA LYS A 192 -23.17 -7.08 -2.65
C LYS A 192 -23.24 -6.73 -1.16
N LYS A 193 -23.05 -5.46 -0.83
CA LYS A 193 -23.12 -4.96 0.56
C LYS A 193 -24.46 -5.21 1.24
N ASN A 194 -25.55 -5.27 0.46
CA ASN A 194 -26.90 -5.53 0.92
C ASN A 194 -27.33 -6.99 0.82
N ALA A 195 -26.46 -7.90 0.36
CA ALA A 195 -26.73 -9.33 0.44
C ALA A 195 -26.80 -9.76 1.91
N THR A 196 -27.56 -10.81 2.20
CA THR A 196 -27.71 -11.33 3.56
C THR A 196 -26.54 -12.22 3.95
N LEU A 197 -26.35 -12.47 5.24
CA LEU A 197 -25.38 -13.46 5.72
C LEU A 197 -25.67 -14.85 5.14
N GLN A 198 -26.95 -15.24 5.04
CA GLN A 198 -27.38 -16.48 4.42
C GLN A 198 -26.88 -16.60 2.97
N ASP A 199 -27.10 -15.58 2.14
CA ASP A 199 -26.66 -15.58 0.74
C ASP A 199 -25.14 -15.77 0.62
N PHE A 200 -24.38 -15.22 1.57
CA PHE A 200 -22.93 -15.38 1.63
C PHE A 200 -22.54 -16.81 2.05
N LEU A 201 -23.16 -17.36 3.09
CA LEU A 201 -22.88 -18.72 3.55
C LEU A 201 -23.21 -19.76 2.47
N GLU A 202 -24.28 -19.59 1.71
CA GLU A 202 -24.61 -20.45 0.57
C GLU A 202 -23.55 -20.37 -0.54
N GLN A 203 -23.02 -19.17 -0.83
CA GLN A 203 -21.91 -19.00 -1.78
C GLN A 203 -20.61 -19.65 -1.30
N VAL A 204 -20.30 -19.54 -0.01
CA VAL A 204 -19.13 -20.19 0.60
C VAL A 204 -19.30 -21.71 0.56
N ALA A 205 -20.47 -22.22 0.95
CA ALA A 205 -20.82 -23.64 0.93
C ALA A 205 -20.65 -24.24 -0.48
N ASP A 206 -21.19 -23.59 -1.52
CA ASP A 206 -21.02 -24.05 -2.90
C ASP A 206 -19.56 -23.96 -3.36
N SER A 207 -18.81 -22.93 -2.97
CA SER A 207 -17.39 -22.80 -3.33
C SER A 207 -16.49 -23.83 -2.63
N LEU A 208 -16.73 -24.11 -1.35
CA LEU A 208 -15.96 -25.07 -0.56
C LEU A 208 -16.42 -26.51 -0.80
N LYS A 209 -17.60 -26.71 -1.40
CA LYS A 209 -18.28 -28.01 -1.55
C LYS A 209 -18.60 -28.66 -0.21
N TYR A 210 -19.05 -27.84 0.74
CA TYR A 210 -19.60 -28.25 2.02
C TYR A 210 -21.09 -27.88 2.10
N PRO A 211 -21.93 -28.68 2.77
CA PRO A 211 -23.25 -28.22 3.22
C PRO A 211 -23.14 -27.03 4.18
N VAL A 212 -24.15 -26.17 4.20
CA VAL A 212 -24.18 -24.98 5.08
C VAL A 212 -24.13 -25.38 6.56
N GLU A 213 -24.70 -26.53 6.92
CA GLU A 213 -24.72 -27.07 8.28
C GLU A 213 -23.35 -27.59 8.76
N GLN A 214 -22.40 -27.72 7.83
CA GLN A 214 -21.03 -28.18 8.12
C GLN A 214 -20.03 -27.04 8.21
N ILE A 215 -20.48 -25.79 8.12
CA ILE A 215 -19.64 -24.61 8.21
C ILE A 215 -20.14 -23.65 9.28
N ARG A 216 -19.23 -22.93 9.94
CA ARG A 216 -19.56 -21.87 10.91
C ARG A 216 -18.65 -20.66 10.69
N PRO A 217 -19.22 -19.45 10.47
CA PRO A 217 -18.43 -18.23 10.32
C PRO A 217 -18.01 -17.65 11.67
N TRP A 218 -16.74 -17.28 11.79
CA TRP A 218 -16.16 -16.55 12.90
C TRP A 218 -15.46 -15.29 12.37
N PRO A 219 -16.10 -14.11 12.44
CA PRO A 219 -15.48 -12.85 12.05
C PRO A 219 -14.17 -12.63 12.80
N LEU A 220 -13.14 -12.17 12.10
CA LEU A 220 -11.85 -11.81 12.69
C LEU A 220 -11.82 -10.31 12.97
N ASN A 221 -11.86 -9.96 14.25
CA ASN A 221 -11.95 -8.58 14.70
C ASN A 221 -10.69 -8.14 15.46
N LEU A 222 -10.30 -6.89 15.22
CA LEU A 222 -9.20 -6.24 15.94
C LEU A 222 -9.68 -5.81 17.33
N ARG A 223 -9.17 -6.46 18.37
CA ARG A 223 -9.44 -6.13 19.77
C ARG A 223 -8.69 -4.86 20.20
N THR A 224 -9.09 -4.27 21.33
CA THR A 224 -8.49 -3.03 21.89
C THR A 224 -7.00 -3.16 22.19
N ASN A 225 -6.53 -4.38 22.47
CA ASN A 225 -5.13 -4.71 22.74
C ASN A 225 -4.30 -4.98 21.46
N GLN A 226 -4.86 -4.70 20.27
CA GLN A 226 -4.24 -4.88 18.94
C GLN A 226 -4.05 -6.34 18.51
N THR A 227 -4.73 -7.30 19.12
CA THR A 227 -4.82 -8.67 18.58
C THR A 227 -5.98 -8.81 17.61
N ASN A 228 -5.84 -9.68 16.61
CA ASN A 228 -6.91 -10.01 15.68
C ASN A 228 -7.39 -11.45 15.92
N ARG A 229 -8.56 -11.61 16.54
CA ARG A 229 -9.06 -12.91 17.00
C ARG A 229 -10.46 -13.22 16.44
N PRO A 230 -10.79 -14.51 16.25
CA PRO A 230 -12.15 -14.92 15.91
C PRO A 230 -13.11 -14.45 17.01
N THR A 231 -14.26 -13.92 16.63
CA THR A 231 -15.33 -13.51 17.55
C THR A 231 -16.63 -14.20 17.16
N LEU A 232 -17.50 -14.42 18.13
CA LEU A 232 -18.82 -15.00 17.88
C LEU A 232 -19.65 -14.14 16.92
N LEU A 233 -20.35 -14.80 15.99
CA LEU A 233 -21.41 -14.23 15.18
C LEU A 233 -22.72 -14.93 15.51
N ASP A 234 -23.73 -14.18 15.96
CA ASP A 234 -25.01 -14.75 16.36
C ASP A 234 -25.87 -15.08 15.14
N LEU A 235 -25.72 -16.31 14.64
CA LEU A 235 -26.45 -16.79 13.47
C LEU A 235 -27.96 -16.74 13.65
N GLU A 236 -28.50 -16.79 14.87
CA GLU A 236 -29.96 -16.74 15.06
C GLU A 236 -30.52 -15.33 14.77
N THR A 237 -29.75 -14.30 15.10
CA THR A 237 -30.19 -12.90 14.97
C THR A 237 -29.68 -12.22 13.71
N ASP A 238 -28.52 -12.64 13.18
CA ASP A 238 -27.84 -11.96 12.08
C ASP A 238 -28.02 -12.61 10.69
N LEU A 239 -28.58 -13.82 10.60
CA LEU A 239 -28.65 -14.59 9.34
C LEU A 239 -29.28 -13.83 8.16
N HIS A 240 -30.30 -13.03 8.43
CA HIS A 240 -31.03 -12.28 7.42
C HIS A 240 -30.63 -10.79 7.35
N LYS A 241 -29.64 -10.36 8.13
CA LYS A 241 -29.15 -8.97 8.11
C LYS A 241 -28.20 -8.73 6.93
N PRO A 242 -28.10 -7.48 6.44
CA PRO A 242 -27.12 -7.10 5.43
C PRO A 242 -25.67 -7.29 5.90
N LEU A 243 -24.81 -7.80 5.02
CA LEU A 243 -23.39 -8.01 5.32
C LEU A 243 -22.64 -6.73 5.72
N LEU A 244 -23.02 -5.57 5.17
CA LEU A 244 -22.42 -4.28 5.53
C LEU A 244 -22.68 -3.90 7.01
N GLU A 245 -23.84 -4.27 7.54
CA GLU A 245 -24.20 -4.04 8.94
C GLU A 245 -23.42 -4.98 9.86
N ILE A 246 -23.37 -6.27 9.51
CA ILE A 246 -22.66 -7.30 10.29
C ILE A 246 -21.15 -7.05 10.34
N SER A 247 -20.57 -6.56 9.25
CA SER A 247 -19.15 -6.23 9.15
C SER A 247 -18.76 -4.89 9.77
N ASP A 248 -19.71 -4.14 10.35
CA ASP A 248 -19.52 -2.76 10.82
C ASP A 248 -18.82 -1.87 9.79
N ASN A 249 -19.29 -1.92 8.54
CA ASN A 249 -18.74 -1.21 7.39
C ASN A 249 -17.29 -1.59 7.01
N ALA A 250 -16.73 -2.69 7.53
CA ALA A 250 -15.41 -3.17 7.15
C ALA A 250 -15.37 -3.64 5.68
N ASN A 251 -14.36 -3.18 4.93
CA ASN A 251 -14.10 -3.63 3.56
C ASN A 251 -12.60 -3.51 3.23
N PRO A 252 -11.85 -4.63 3.12
CA PRO A 252 -12.35 -6.00 3.17
C PRO A 252 -12.80 -6.43 4.58
N TRP A 253 -13.77 -7.34 4.65
CA TRP A 253 -14.17 -8.00 5.91
C TRP A 253 -13.54 -9.39 5.97
N THR A 254 -12.92 -9.76 7.09
CA THR A 254 -12.19 -11.04 7.21
C THR A 254 -12.93 -12.00 8.12
N VAL A 255 -13.15 -13.23 7.65
CA VAL A 255 -13.94 -14.24 8.35
C VAL A 255 -13.21 -15.58 8.30
N PHE A 256 -13.00 -16.18 9.48
CA PHE A 256 -12.59 -17.57 9.61
C PHE A 256 -13.82 -18.47 9.39
N ILE A 257 -13.75 -19.38 8.42
CA ILE A 257 -14.80 -20.38 8.21
C ILE A 257 -14.31 -21.69 8.80
N GLU A 258 -14.92 -22.07 9.91
CA GLU A 258 -14.74 -23.40 10.49
C GLU A 258 -15.52 -24.42 9.65
N THR A 259 -14.92 -25.58 9.43
CA THR A 259 -15.53 -26.68 8.67
C THR A 259 -15.42 -27.98 9.44
N VAL A 260 -16.41 -28.87 9.29
CA VAL A 260 -16.29 -30.25 9.78
C VAL A 260 -15.05 -30.92 9.19
N SER A 261 -14.29 -31.65 10.03
CA SER A 261 -13.17 -32.46 9.56
C SER A 261 -13.67 -33.54 8.57
N PRO A 262 -13.13 -33.62 7.34
CA PRO A 262 -13.60 -34.56 6.31
C PRO A 262 -13.64 -36.03 6.78
N ASP A 263 -12.71 -36.40 7.66
CA ASP A 263 -12.53 -37.77 8.13
C ASP A 263 -13.33 -38.09 9.42
N SER A 264 -14.02 -37.10 9.99
CA SER A 264 -14.75 -37.26 11.26
C SER A 264 -16.04 -38.07 11.15
N GLY A 265 -16.62 -38.18 9.94
CA GLY A 265 -17.93 -38.78 9.71
C GLY A 265 -19.12 -37.98 10.26
N LEU A 266 -18.88 -36.78 10.81
CA LEU A 266 -19.94 -35.89 11.29
C LEU A 266 -20.72 -35.28 10.13
N LYS A 267 -22.04 -35.14 10.30
CA LYS A 267 -22.93 -34.57 9.28
C LYS A 267 -23.17 -33.06 9.46
N ALA A 268 -22.83 -32.53 10.63
CA ALA A 268 -22.94 -31.12 10.98
C ALA A 268 -21.87 -30.78 12.04
N LEU A 269 -21.53 -29.50 12.20
CA LEU A 269 -20.69 -29.04 13.30
C LEU A 269 -21.39 -29.28 14.65
N THR A 270 -20.61 -29.46 15.71
CA THR A 270 -21.14 -29.54 17.07
C THR A 270 -21.91 -28.27 17.41
N ALA A 271 -23.01 -28.43 18.14
CA ALA A 271 -23.75 -27.28 18.68
C ALA A 271 -22.81 -26.43 19.54
N PHE A 272 -23.02 -25.12 19.52
CA PHE A 272 -22.27 -24.15 20.30
C PHE A 272 -23.29 -23.26 21.01
N ASP A 273 -23.29 -23.31 22.33
CA ASP A 273 -24.14 -22.48 23.16
C ASP A 273 -23.42 -21.16 23.48
N LYS A 274 -23.92 -20.06 22.93
CA LYS A 274 -23.32 -18.73 23.10
C LYS A 274 -23.25 -18.23 24.54
N ASP A 275 -24.06 -18.78 25.44
CA ASP A 275 -24.13 -18.34 26.84
C ASP A 275 -23.25 -19.20 27.76
N SER A 276 -22.89 -20.41 27.34
CA SER A 276 -22.24 -21.40 28.22
C SER A 276 -20.97 -22.03 27.64
N ASP A 277 -20.76 -21.95 26.33
CA ASP A 277 -19.57 -22.43 25.65
C ASP A 277 -18.62 -21.29 25.24
N VAL A 278 -17.34 -21.62 25.09
CA VAL A 278 -16.29 -20.75 24.54
C VAL A 278 -15.46 -21.51 23.52
N LEU A 279 -15.06 -20.82 22.44
CA LEU A 279 -14.11 -21.31 21.45
C LEU A 279 -12.68 -20.92 21.82
N LEU A 280 -11.85 -21.91 22.16
CA LEU A 280 -10.43 -21.74 22.46
C LEU A 280 -9.52 -22.34 21.40
N PHE A 281 -8.36 -21.71 21.19
CA PHE A 281 -7.32 -22.14 20.28
C PHE A 281 -6.07 -22.56 21.06
N PHE A 282 -5.34 -23.55 20.54
CA PHE A 282 -4.21 -24.14 21.25
C PHE A 282 -2.93 -24.09 20.43
N LYS A 283 -1.82 -23.75 21.10
CA LYS A 283 -0.48 -23.79 20.52
C LYS A 283 0.47 -24.55 21.43
N TYR A 284 1.17 -25.54 20.89
CA TYR A 284 2.28 -26.18 21.59
C TYR A 284 3.59 -25.46 21.27
N TYR A 285 4.31 -25.03 22.31
CA TYR A 285 5.67 -24.52 22.16
C TYR A 285 6.69 -25.64 22.43
N ASP A 286 7.61 -25.84 21.49
CA ASP A 286 8.76 -26.71 21.65
C ASP A 286 10.04 -25.88 21.91
N PRO A 287 10.51 -25.80 23.17
CA PRO A 287 11.72 -25.08 23.54
C PRO A 287 12.99 -25.58 22.84
N ARG A 288 13.06 -26.86 22.46
CA ARG A 288 14.27 -27.46 21.86
C ARG A 288 14.48 -26.97 20.45
N HIS A 289 13.40 -26.83 19.69
CA HIS A 289 13.45 -26.36 18.31
C HIS A 289 13.10 -24.87 18.17
N LYS A 290 12.64 -24.22 19.25
CA LYS A 290 12.18 -22.83 19.26
C LYS A 290 11.05 -22.61 18.25
N ARG A 291 10.06 -23.51 18.25
CA ARG A 291 8.92 -23.47 17.30
C ARG A 291 7.58 -23.57 18.02
N LEU A 292 6.59 -22.93 17.41
CA LEU A 292 5.18 -23.09 17.75
C LEU A 292 4.51 -24.09 16.80
N HIS A 293 3.64 -24.91 17.37
CA HIS A 293 2.83 -25.88 16.66
C HIS A 293 1.36 -25.60 16.96
N TYR A 294 0.57 -25.36 15.91
CA TYR A 294 -0.86 -25.20 16.06
C TYR A 294 -1.49 -26.54 16.45
N CYS A 295 -2.29 -26.54 17.51
CA CYS A 295 -2.95 -27.72 18.08
C CYS A 295 -4.47 -27.62 17.98
N GLY A 296 -4.99 -27.00 16.92
CA GLY A 296 -6.42 -26.91 16.65
C GLY A 296 -7.16 -25.99 17.61
N HIS A 297 -8.49 -26.07 17.52
CA HIS A 297 -9.42 -25.38 18.40
C HIS A 297 -10.33 -26.38 19.14
N HIS A 298 -11.09 -25.92 20.13
CA HIS A 298 -12.08 -26.74 20.82
C HIS A 298 -13.19 -25.87 21.43
N TYR A 299 -14.42 -26.38 21.42
CA TYR A 299 -15.52 -25.81 22.20
C TYR A 299 -15.50 -26.37 23.60
N MET A 300 -15.68 -25.50 24.58
CA MET A 300 -15.60 -25.86 25.98
C MET A 300 -16.65 -25.11 26.77
N HIS A 301 -17.31 -25.80 27.70
CA HIS A 301 -18.17 -25.12 28.65
C HIS A 301 -17.33 -24.21 29.57
N ILE A 302 -17.78 -22.99 29.85
CA ILE A 302 -17.01 -22.00 30.64
C ILE A 302 -16.67 -22.47 32.07
N SER A 303 -17.48 -23.39 32.62
CA SER A 303 -17.24 -23.99 33.94
C SER A 303 -16.27 -25.19 33.93
N PHE A 304 -15.75 -25.56 32.75
CA PHE A 304 -14.85 -26.70 32.58
C PHE A 304 -13.52 -26.49 33.32
N ASN A 305 -13.02 -27.54 33.95
CA ASN A 305 -11.80 -27.50 34.75
C ASN A 305 -10.55 -27.49 33.84
N VAL A 306 -9.65 -26.53 34.01
CA VAL A 306 -8.46 -26.39 33.15
C VAL A 306 -7.56 -27.62 33.20
N GLN A 307 -7.46 -28.30 34.34
CA GLN A 307 -6.64 -29.50 34.49
C GLN A 307 -7.11 -30.65 33.57
N GLU A 308 -8.41 -30.71 33.27
CA GLU A 308 -8.98 -31.72 32.38
C GLU A 308 -8.60 -31.50 30.90
N LEU A 309 -7.99 -30.36 30.56
CA LEU A 309 -7.40 -30.14 29.23
C LEU A 309 -6.12 -30.93 29.00
N VAL A 310 -5.36 -31.21 30.06
CA VAL A 310 -4.00 -31.76 29.95
C VAL A 310 -3.94 -33.06 29.11
N PRO A 311 -4.84 -34.05 29.28
CA PRO A 311 -4.86 -35.25 28.43
C PRO A 311 -5.09 -34.96 26.95
N LEU A 312 -6.00 -34.04 26.63
CA LEU A 312 -6.31 -33.62 25.26
C LEU A 312 -5.12 -32.90 24.62
N LEU A 313 -4.50 -31.98 25.37
CA LEU A 313 -3.33 -31.23 24.89
C LEU A 313 -2.12 -32.14 24.67
N ASN A 314 -1.91 -33.13 25.55
CA ASN A 314 -0.90 -34.16 25.36
C ASN A 314 -1.13 -34.96 24.08
N GLU A 315 -2.35 -35.41 23.83
CA GLU A 315 -2.70 -36.13 22.60
C GLU A 315 -2.43 -35.27 21.36
N ARG A 316 -2.90 -34.02 21.34
CA ARG A 316 -2.74 -33.11 20.20
C ARG A 316 -1.29 -32.70 19.93
N ALA A 317 -0.46 -32.63 20.96
CA ALA A 317 0.98 -32.39 20.81
C ALA A 317 1.79 -33.68 20.53
N GLY A 318 1.15 -34.85 20.52
CA GLY A 318 1.84 -36.15 20.36
C GLY A 318 2.73 -36.52 21.54
N LEU A 319 2.42 -36.02 22.74
CA LEU A 319 3.14 -36.29 23.97
C LEU A 319 2.58 -37.53 24.68
N PRO A 320 3.39 -38.25 25.48
CA PRO A 320 2.90 -39.33 26.32
C PRO A 320 1.80 -38.85 27.28
N GLN A 321 0.75 -39.66 27.46
CA GLN A 321 -0.29 -39.40 28.45
C GLN A 321 0.32 -39.30 29.86
N GLY A 322 -0.09 -38.28 30.63
CA GLY A 322 0.49 -37.97 31.94
C GLY A 322 1.75 -37.11 31.92
N THR A 323 2.14 -36.56 30.77
CA THR A 323 3.18 -35.52 30.73
C THR A 323 2.65 -34.24 31.39
N GLU A 324 3.39 -33.72 32.37
CA GLU A 324 3.08 -32.46 33.05
C GLU A 324 3.27 -31.27 32.09
N LEU A 325 2.27 -30.40 32.01
CA LEU A 325 2.24 -29.26 31.09
C LEU A 325 2.17 -27.94 31.86
N ALA A 326 2.94 -26.96 31.41
CA ALA A 326 2.78 -25.56 31.78
C ALA A 326 1.91 -24.87 30.73
N LEU A 327 0.78 -24.29 31.16
CA LEU A 327 -0.15 -23.56 30.30
C LEU A 327 0.03 -22.05 30.48
N PHE A 328 -0.14 -21.33 29.39
CA PHE A 328 0.00 -19.88 29.31
C PHE A 328 -1.12 -19.31 28.44
N GLU A 329 -1.59 -18.13 28.79
CA GLU A 329 -2.48 -17.33 27.96
C GLU A 329 -1.68 -16.39 27.06
N GLU A 330 -1.91 -16.45 25.76
CA GLU A 330 -1.40 -15.46 24.82
C GLU A 330 -2.38 -14.27 24.74
N ILE A 331 -2.18 -13.29 25.61
CA ILE A 331 -3.06 -12.11 25.73
C ILE A 331 -2.83 -11.15 24.56
N LYS A 332 -1.57 -10.76 24.31
CA LYS A 332 -1.16 -9.86 23.22
C LYS A 332 0.35 -9.95 22.96
N PRO A 333 0.89 -9.33 21.89
CA PRO A 333 2.33 -9.35 21.64
C PRO A 333 3.14 -8.90 22.85
N ASN A 334 4.12 -9.74 23.24
CA ASN A 334 4.99 -9.55 24.41
C ASN A 334 4.28 -9.57 25.79
N LEU A 335 3.04 -10.04 25.85
CA LEU A 335 2.33 -10.32 27.11
C LEU A 335 1.74 -11.73 27.05
N VAL A 336 2.44 -12.65 27.71
CA VAL A 336 2.07 -14.06 27.82
C VAL A 336 2.16 -14.43 29.29
N GLU A 337 1.04 -14.85 29.87
CA GLU A 337 0.89 -15.06 31.31
C GLU A 337 0.70 -16.54 31.61
N ARG A 338 1.38 -17.05 32.65
CA ARG A 338 1.25 -18.45 33.06
C ARG A 338 -0.07 -18.62 33.79
N LEU A 339 -0.85 -19.62 33.40
CA LEU A 339 -2.07 -19.97 34.12
C LEU A 339 -1.72 -20.58 35.48
N ALA A 340 -2.30 -20.02 36.54
CA ALA A 340 -2.24 -20.55 37.90
C ALA A 340 -3.54 -21.29 38.25
N ASP A 341 -3.52 -22.10 39.31
CA ASP A 341 -4.72 -22.79 39.84
C ASP A 341 -5.50 -23.57 38.75
N LEU A 342 -4.81 -24.47 38.04
CA LEU A 342 -5.40 -25.27 36.96
C LEU A 342 -6.58 -26.14 37.41
N ASP A 343 -6.75 -26.35 38.71
CA ASP A 343 -7.87 -27.05 39.34
C ASP A 343 -9.19 -26.25 39.35
N ARG A 344 -9.18 -25.00 38.86
CA ARG A 344 -10.37 -24.15 38.77
C ARG A 344 -11.01 -24.15 37.38
N PRO A 345 -12.27 -23.69 37.27
CA PRO A 345 -12.95 -23.45 35.99
C PRO A 345 -12.25 -22.40 35.12
N LEU A 346 -12.37 -22.53 33.79
CA LEU A 346 -11.82 -21.59 32.79
C LEU A 346 -12.12 -20.12 33.10
N GLU A 347 -13.40 -19.80 33.37
CA GLU A 347 -13.86 -18.43 33.69
C GLU A 347 -13.17 -17.78 34.90
N LYS A 348 -12.53 -18.58 35.76
CA LYS A 348 -11.80 -18.09 36.95
C LYS A 348 -10.29 -18.05 36.75
N VAL A 349 -9.80 -18.72 35.72
CA VAL A 349 -8.36 -18.88 35.44
C VAL A 349 -7.91 -17.88 34.37
N LEU A 350 -8.73 -17.64 33.36
CA LEU A 350 -8.46 -16.64 32.33
C LEU A 350 -9.18 -15.33 32.66
N ASP A 351 -8.44 -14.23 32.64
CA ASP A 351 -9.00 -12.89 32.84
C ASP A 351 -9.71 -12.46 31.54
N GLU A 352 -10.98 -12.07 31.64
CA GLU A 352 -11.79 -11.65 30.48
C GLU A 352 -11.91 -12.74 29.38
N LEU A 353 -12.24 -13.97 29.77
CA LEU A 353 -12.46 -15.10 28.85
C LEU A 353 -13.39 -14.73 27.67
N MET A 354 -12.89 -14.91 26.45
CA MET A 354 -13.59 -14.62 25.19
C MET A 354 -13.36 -15.71 24.13
N ASP A 355 -14.29 -15.81 23.18
CA ASP A 355 -14.06 -16.60 21.97
C ASP A 355 -12.82 -16.12 21.22
N GLY A 356 -12.00 -17.05 20.76
CA GLY A 356 -10.76 -16.76 20.06
C GLY A 356 -9.54 -16.59 20.96
N ASP A 357 -9.66 -16.82 22.26
CA ASP A 357 -8.51 -16.83 23.17
C ASP A 357 -7.58 -18.01 22.86
N ILE A 358 -6.28 -17.80 23.12
CA ILE A 358 -5.22 -18.74 22.74
C ILE A 358 -4.50 -19.19 24.01
N ILE A 359 -4.53 -20.51 24.24
CA ILE A 359 -3.72 -21.16 25.26
C ILE A 359 -2.48 -21.74 24.60
N VAL A 360 -1.32 -21.25 25.03
CA VAL A 360 -0.02 -21.79 24.66
C VAL A 360 0.43 -22.73 25.76
N PHE A 361 0.86 -23.94 25.40
CA PHE A 361 1.33 -24.92 26.37
C PHE A 361 2.67 -25.50 25.98
N GLN A 362 3.41 -25.95 26.98
CA GLN A 362 4.69 -26.63 26.80
C GLN A 362 4.89 -27.64 27.90
N ARG A 363 5.91 -28.49 27.76
CA ARG A 363 6.34 -29.39 28.82
C ARG A 363 6.86 -28.62 30.04
N ASP A 364 6.34 -28.94 31.23
CA ASP A 364 6.76 -28.27 32.47
C ASP A 364 8.21 -28.61 32.85
N ASP A 365 8.69 -29.82 32.53
CA ASP A 365 10.06 -30.25 32.82
C ASP A 365 11.16 -29.49 32.06
N LEU A 366 10.79 -28.78 30.99
CA LEU A 366 11.71 -27.96 30.20
C LEU A 366 11.64 -26.48 30.59
N LEU A 367 10.73 -26.12 31.49
CA LEU A 367 10.62 -24.77 31.99
C LEU A 367 11.89 -24.43 32.78
N ASP A 368 12.48 -23.28 32.46
CA ASP A 368 13.72 -22.78 33.08
C ASP A 368 14.98 -23.66 32.89
N ASP A 369 15.02 -24.57 31.90
CA ASP A 369 16.24 -25.33 31.57
C ASP A 369 17.37 -24.37 31.11
N PRO A 370 18.50 -24.28 31.84
CA PRO A 370 19.58 -23.33 31.52
C PRO A 370 20.35 -23.69 30.25
N ASN A 371 20.17 -24.90 29.69
CA ASN A 371 20.79 -25.31 28.44
C ASN A 371 20.00 -24.83 27.21
N LEU A 372 18.78 -24.31 27.41
CA LEU A 372 17.93 -23.80 26.34
C LEU A 372 18.03 -22.29 26.26
N GLU A 373 18.14 -21.78 25.04
CA GLU A 373 18.22 -20.33 24.79
C GLU A 373 16.89 -19.62 25.12
N LEU A 374 15.77 -20.28 24.84
CA LEU A 374 14.40 -19.80 25.07
C LEU A 374 13.62 -20.91 25.79
N PRO A 375 13.81 -21.11 27.10
CA PRO A 375 13.23 -22.25 27.83
C PRO A 375 11.70 -22.16 27.97
N SER A 376 11.13 -20.94 27.96
CA SER A 376 9.68 -20.73 28.04
C SER A 376 9.10 -20.07 26.79
N CYS A 377 7.82 -20.35 26.50
CA CYS A 377 7.08 -19.67 25.44
C CYS A 377 7.02 -18.15 25.69
N ARG A 378 7.02 -17.71 26.95
CA ARG A 378 7.15 -16.29 27.31
C ARG A 378 8.47 -15.70 26.81
N ASP A 379 9.58 -16.43 26.96
CA ASP A 379 10.87 -16.00 26.42
C ASP A 379 10.86 -15.96 24.90
N TYR A 380 10.21 -16.94 24.25
CA TYR A 380 10.01 -16.98 22.81
C TYR A 380 9.23 -15.77 22.28
N PHE A 381 8.04 -15.48 22.83
CA PHE A 381 7.24 -14.34 22.39
C PHE A 381 7.92 -13.00 22.69
N ARG A 382 8.67 -12.91 23.79
CA ARG A 382 9.51 -11.74 24.09
C ARG A 382 10.63 -11.58 23.07
N ASP A 383 11.32 -12.66 22.70
CA ASP A 383 12.34 -12.62 21.66
C ASP A 383 11.74 -12.18 20.32
N LEU A 384 10.67 -12.85 19.90
CA LEU A 384 9.93 -12.55 18.67
C LEU A 384 9.49 -11.08 18.60
N PHE A 385 8.99 -10.51 19.70
CA PHE A 385 8.54 -9.11 19.73
C PHE A 385 9.66 -8.10 19.47
N PHE A 386 10.85 -8.38 19.98
CA PHE A 386 12.01 -7.51 19.78
C PHE A 386 12.84 -7.90 18.56
N ARG A 387 12.58 -9.02 17.92
CA ARG A 387 13.29 -9.47 16.73
C ARG A 387 13.00 -8.54 15.55
N VAL A 388 14.03 -8.21 14.78
CA VAL A 388 13.91 -7.38 13.59
C VAL A 388 14.94 -7.81 12.54
N GLU A 389 14.50 -7.95 11.30
CA GLU A 389 15.39 -8.10 10.16
C GLU A 389 15.84 -6.72 9.68
N VAL A 390 17.15 -6.51 9.62
CA VAL A 390 17.76 -5.26 9.14
C VAL A 390 18.68 -5.57 7.97
N THR A 391 18.48 -4.89 6.85
CA THR A 391 19.38 -4.92 5.70
C THR A 391 20.49 -3.87 5.91
N PHE A 392 21.74 -4.30 5.86
CA PHE A 392 22.90 -3.42 5.92
C PHE A 392 23.48 -3.19 4.53
N CYS A 393 23.53 -1.93 4.09
CA CYS A 393 24.03 -1.54 2.76
C CYS A 393 25.27 -0.65 2.88
N ASP A 394 26.30 -0.93 2.09
CA ASP A 394 27.50 -0.11 1.99
C ASP A 394 27.21 1.17 1.20
N LYS A 395 27.33 2.31 1.88
CA LYS A 395 27.12 3.65 1.32
C LYS A 395 28.07 3.97 0.16
N THR A 396 29.26 3.37 0.13
CA THR A 396 30.28 3.63 -0.89
C THR A 396 29.96 2.95 -2.23
N VAL A 397 29.03 1.99 -2.22
CA VAL A 397 28.61 1.22 -3.39
C VAL A 397 27.19 1.65 -3.78
N PRO A 398 26.99 2.43 -4.87
CA PRO A 398 25.70 3.04 -5.19
C PRO A 398 24.51 2.09 -5.38
N THR A 399 24.77 0.81 -5.70
CA THR A 399 23.74 -0.21 -5.94
C THR A 399 23.95 -1.45 -5.08
N ASP A 400 24.45 -1.28 -3.86
CA ASP A 400 24.64 -2.41 -2.95
C ASP A 400 23.30 -3.05 -2.57
N PRO A 401 23.06 -4.34 -2.89
CA PRO A 401 21.90 -5.05 -2.38
C PRO A 401 21.95 -5.21 -0.85
N GLY A 402 23.14 -5.10 -0.25
CA GLY A 402 23.36 -5.29 1.17
C GLY A 402 23.22 -6.74 1.62
N PHE A 403 23.25 -6.95 2.93
CA PHE A 403 23.01 -8.24 3.56
C PHE A 403 22.03 -8.10 4.71
N ILE A 404 21.21 -9.13 4.94
CA ILE A 404 20.18 -9.13 5.97
C ILE A 404 20.76 -9.78 7.24
N MET A 405 20.48 -9.15 8.39
CA MET A 405 20.74 -9.71 9.71
C MET A 405 19.46 -9.69 10.54
N GLU A 406 19.21 -10.78 11.25
CA GLU A 406 18.21 -10.83 12.32
C GLU A 406 18.86 -10.33 13.62
N LEU A 407 18.33 -9.24 14.18
CA LEU A 407 18.85 -8.58 15.37
C LEU A 407 17.72 -8.33 16.38
N SER A 408 18.09 -7.93 17.60
CA SER A 408 17.11 -7.46 18.58
C SER A 408 17.03 -5.93 18.59
N GLN A 409 15.82 -5.40 18.54
CA GLN A 409 15.50 -3.98 18.71
C GLN A 409 16.03 -3.39 20.02
N ARG A 410 16.32 -4.25 21.02
CA ARG A 410 16.91 -3.86 22.31
C ARG A 410 18.42 -3.67 22.27
N MET A 411 19.09 -4.08 21.18
CA MET A 411 20.53 -3.93 21.05
C MET A 411 20.93 -2.46 21.10
N ASN A 412 21.95 -2.15 21.89
CA ASN A 412 22.61 -0.85 21.84
C ASN A 412 23.58 -0.78 20.65
N TYR A 413 24.17 0.41 20.45
CA TYR A 413 25.11 0.63 19.34
C TYR A 413 26.29 -0.36 19.34
N ASP A 414 26.91 -0.61 20.49
CA ASP A 414 28.10 -1.47 20.59
C ASP A 414 27.76 -2.94 20.26
N GLN A 415 26.63 -3.45 20.75
CA GLN A 415 26.13 -4.79 20.45
C GLN A 415 25.84 -4.96 18.95
N MET A 416 25.13 -3.99 18.35
CA MET A 416 24.85 -3.98 16.91
C MET A 416 26.15 -3.91 16.10
N ALA A 417 27.06 -2.99 16.45
CA ALA A 417 28.33 -2.80 15.74
C ALA A 417 29.18 -4.07 15.78
N ARG A 418 29.29 -4.75 16.93
CA ARG A 418 30.00 -6.04 17.05
C ARG A 418 29.37 -7.13 16.21
N ALA A 419 28.03 -7.24 16.21
CA ALA A 419 27.33 -8.25 15.42
C ALA A 419 27.56 -8.05 13.92
N VAL A 420 27.46 -6.81 13.44
CA VAL A 420 27.72 -6.44 12.04
C VAL A 420 29.20 -6.64 11.69
N ALA A 421 30.12 -6.25 12.57
CA ALA A 421 31.55 -6.40 12.37
C ALA A 421 31.98 -7.87 12.28
N HIS A 422 31.40 -8.73 13.12
CA HIS A 422 31.59 -10.19 13.03
C HIS A 422 31.10 -10.74 11.69
N ARG A 423 29.96 -10.25 11.17
CA ARG A 423 29.43 -10.65 9.86
C ARG A 423 30.29 -10.20 8.68
N LEU A 424 31.01 -9.08 8.85
CA LEU A 424 31.90 -8.47 7.86
C LEU A 424 33.38 -8.86 8.03
N ASP A 425 33.72 -9.66 9.04
CA ASP A 425 35.09 -10.04 9.41
C ASP A 425 36.02 -8.81 9.58
N THR A 426 35.57 -7.83 10.38
CA THR A 426 36.30 -6.57 10.64
C THR A 426 36.22 -6.14 12.10
N ASP A 427 36.99 -5.10 12.47
CA ASP A 427 36.91 -4.47 13.80
C ASP A 427 35.68 -3.55 13.85
N PRO A 428 34.81 -3.63 14.87
CA PRO A 428 33.64 -2.75 15.00
C PRO A 428 33.98 -1.26 15.00
N TYR A 429 35.19 -0.88 15.45
CA TYR A 429 35.64 0.51 15.40
C TYR A 429 36.04 0.98 13.99
N LEU A 430 36.11 0.09 13.01
CA LEU A 430 36.34 0.43 11.60
C LEU A 430 35.03 0.55 10.81
N LEU A 431 33.88 0.57 11.48
CA LEU A 431 32.58 0.78 10.85
C LEU A 431 31.99 2.13 11.25
N GLN A 432 31.41 2.83 10.29
CA GLN A 432 30.54 3.98 10.53
C GLN A 432 29.14 3.69 10.00
N PHE A 433 28.13 3.89 10.83
CA PHE A 433 26.73 3.69 10.47
C PHE A 433 26.04 5.02 10.16
N PHE A 434 24.96 4.98 9.38
CA PHE A 434 24.14 6.14 9.01
C PHE A 434 22.67 5.85 9.26
N LYS A 435 21.93 6.85 9.75
CA LYS A 435 20.48 6.74 9.91
C LYS A 435 19.81 6.64 8.54
N SER A 436 18.69 5.91 8.43
CA SER A 436 17.84 5.97 7.24
C SER A 436 17.01 7.26 7.22
N GLN A 437 16.74 7.80 6.03
CA GLN A 437 15.81 8.92 5.85
C GLN A 437 14.39 8.40 5.59
N SER A 438 13.35 9.11 6.07
CA SER A 438 11.96 8.63 6.01
C SER A 438 11.34 8.68 4.61
N TYR A 439 11.77 9.62 3.75
CA TYR A 439 11.15 9.91 2.45
C TYR A 439 12.08 9.73 1.25
N ARG A 440 13.39 9.61 1.48
CA ARG A 440 14.38 9.33 0.44
C ARG A 440 15.06 8.01 0.74
N ASP A 441 15.14 7.14 -0.24
CA ASP A 441 15.99 5.96 -0.14
C ASP A 441 17.44 6.44 -0.22
N GLY A 442 18.20 6.23 0.86
CA GLY A 442 19.60 6.62 0.94
C GLY A 442 20.09 6.93 2.36
N PRO A 443 21.42 7.01 2.53
CA PRO A 443 22.04 7.29 3.81
C PRO A 443 21.71 8.70 4.29
N GLY A 444 21.26 8.81 5.53
CA GLY A 444 21.10 10.05 6.28
C GLY A 444 22.37 10.47 7.00
N ASN A 445 22.19 11.11 8.14
CA ASN A 445 23.29 11.59 8.97
C ASN A 445 24.06 10.42 9.62
N PRO A 446 25.39 10.55 9.78
CA PRO A 446 26.19 9.54 10.47
C PRO A 446 25.75 9.40 11.93
N VAL A 447 25.79 8.16 12.42
CA VAL A 447 25.49 7.79 13.81
C VAL A 447 26.80 7.81 14.59
N ARG A 448 26.83 8.57 15.69
CA ARG A 448 28.02 8.66 16.55
C ARG A 448 28.32 7.32 17.21
N CYS A 449 29.61 7.00 17.40
CA CYS A 449 29.98 5.76 18.10
C CYS A 449 29.60 5.75 19.59
N THR A 450 29.28 6.91 20.17
CA THR A 450 28.78 7.08 21.55
C THR A 450 27.25 7.16 21.61
N TYR A 451 26.53 6.63 20.61
CA TYR A 451 25.08 6.69 20.58
C TYR A 451 24.47 5.86 21.73
N GLU A 452 23.70 6.52 22.59
CA GLU A 452 23.10 5.91 23.80
C GLU A 452 21.74 5.24 23.53
N GLY A 453 21.18 5.40 22.34
CA GLY A 453 19.90 4.79 21.98
C GLY A 453 20.03 3.32 21.56
N THR A 454 18.87 2.72 21.30
CA THR A 454 18.74 1.33 20.86
C THR A 454 18.57 1.24 19.35
N LEU A 455 18.67 0.02 18.80
CA LEU A 455 18.33 -0.26 17.41
C LEU A 455 16.88 0.14 17.09
N LYS A 456 15.94 -0.01 18.04
CA LYS A 456 14.56 0.49 17.89
C LYS A 456 14.53 1.98 17.55
N ASP A 457 15.30 2.78 18.29
CA ASP A 457 15.36 4.24 18.12
C ASP A 457 15.97 4.65 16.77
N MET A 458 16.89 3.82 16.25
CA MET A 458 17.49 4.02 14.92
C MET A 458 16.50 3.74 13.78
N LEU A 459 15.49 2.88 14.01
CA LEU A 459 14.53 2.42 13.01
C LEU A 459 13.19 3.18 13.01
N VAL A 460 12.98 4.12 13.95
CA VAL A 460 11.72 4.86 14.14
C VAL A 460 11.22 5.55 12.87
N CYS A 461 12.13 6.07 12.04
CA CYS A 461 11.79 6.79 10.81
C CYS A 461 11.21 5.89 9.70
N MET A 462 11.25 4.56 9.86
CA MET A 462 10.84 3.60 8.84
C MET A 462 9.44 3.06 9.14
N LYS A 463 8.51 3.13 8.18
CA LYS A 463 7.17 2.56 8.35
C LYS A 463 7.24 1.05 8.63
N PRO A 464 6.29 0.45 9.38
CA PRO A 464 6.30 -0.97 9.74
C PRO A 464 6.45 -1.91 8.55
N ARG A 465 5.75 -1.64 7.44
CA ARG A 465 5.72 -2.47 6.22
C ARG A 465 6.92 -2.29 5.28
N HIS A 466 7.81 -1.33 5.53
CA HIS A 466 9.00 -1.15 4.69
C HIS A 466 10.16 -1.97 5.24
N PRO A 467 10.96 -2.63 4.37
CA PRO A 467 12.20 -3.26 4.77
C PRO A 467 13.07 -2.29 5.57
N LYS A 468 13.54 -2.73 6.74
CA LYS A 468 14.40 -1.92 7.59
C LYS A 468 15.81 -1.94 7.00
N LYS A 469 16.36 -0.76 6.69
CA LYS A 469 17.69 -0.60 6.13
C LYS A 469 18.55 0.31 7.00
N ILE A 470 19.80 -0.07 7.21
CA ILE A 470 20.84 0.78 7.81
C ILE A 470 22.02 0.83 6.85
N TYR A 471 22.50 2.03 6.57
CA TYR A 471 23.67 2.20 5.73
C TYR A 471 24.93 2.20 6.60
N TYR A 472 26.02 1.65 6.08
CA TYR A 472 27.34 1.68 6.72
C TYR A 472 28.44 2.02 5.72
N GLN A 473 29.65 2.29 6.21
CA GLN A 473 30.86 2.30 5.40
C GLN A 473 32.02 1.76 6.24
N GLN A 474 32.98 1.11 5.58
CA GLN A 474 34.23 0.71 6.21
C GLN A 474 35.22 1.88 6.25
N LEU A 475 35.95 1.99 7.35
CA LEU A 475 36.92 3.05 7.60
C LEU A 475 38.34 2.49 7.57
N SER A 476 39.29 3.30 7.10
CA SER A 476 40.73 3.02 7.21
C SER A 476 41.33 3.42 8.56
N ILE A 477 40.57 4.13 9.39
CA ILE A 477 40.94 4.58 10.74
C ILE A 477 39.79 4.32 11.70
N ARG A 478 40.06 4.28 13.00
CA ARG A 478 39.02 4.07 14.01
C ARG A 478 38.01 5.22 14.04
N ILE A 479 36.73 4.89 14.22
CA ILE A 479 35.61 5.84 14.21
C ILE A 479 35.75 6.94 15.25
N ASN A 480 36.23 6.60 16.45
CA ASN A 480 36.48 7.57 17.52
C ASN A 480 37.57 8.59 17.16
N GLU A 481 38.56 8.21 16.35
CA GLU A 481 39.55 9.15 15.81
C GLU A 481 38.98 9.99 14.69
N LEU A 482 38.22 9.38 13.77
CA LEU A 482 37.58 10.07 12.65
C LEU A 482 36.65 11.19 13.13
N GLU A 483 35.81 10.91 14.14
CA GLU A 483 34.88 11.89 14.70
C GLU A 483 35.57 13.11 15.33
N ASN A 484 36.83 12.97 15.76
CA ASN A 484 37.62 14.04 16.35
C ASN A 484 38.52 14.78 15.34
N LYS A 485 38.62 14.31 14.09
CA LYS A 485 39.44 14.97 13.06
C LYS A 485 38.78 16.25 12.56
N ARG A 486 39.57 17.34 12.48
CA ARG A 486 39.16 18.60 11.83
C ARG A 486 39.75 18.68 10.42
N GLN A 487 38.91 18.94 9.43
CA GLN A 487 39.37 19.16 8.07
C GLN A 487 40.05 20.53 7.98
N PHE A 488 41.35 20.54 7.69
CA PHE A 488 42.11 21.76 7.44
C PHE A 488 42.42 21.85 5.94
N LYS A 489 41.87 22.85 5.25
CA LYS A 489 42.17 23.12 3.84
C LYS A 489 43.18 24.26 3.77
N ALA A 490 44.34 24.02 3.15
CA ALA A 490 45.36 25.04 2.91
C ALA A 490 45.60 25.18 1.40
N CYS A 491 45.64 26.41 0.90
CA CYS A 491 46.07 26.70 -0.47
C CYS A 491 47.60 26.78 -0.51
N ARG A 492 48.22 25.94 -1.33
CA ARG A 492 49.67 26.01 -1.60
C ARG A 492 49.86 26.87 -2.84
N TYR A 493 50.31 28.12 -2.67
CA TYR A 493 50.73 28.93 -3.80
C TYR A 493 52.07 28.37 -4.32
N LEU A 494 52.04 27.78 -5.51
CA LEU A 494 53.24 27.51 -6.30
C LEU A 494 53.71 28.85 -6.85
N PHE A 495 54.75 29.42 -6.24
CA PHE A 495 55.54 30.46 -6.89
C PHE A 495 56.37 29.78 -7.97
N ILE A 496 56.09 30.12 -9.24
CA ILE A 496 56.83 29.71 -10.43
C ILE A 496 58.15 30.47 -10.48
#